data_AF-A0A7X3RGG4-F1
#
_entry.id   AF-A0A7X3RGG4-F1
#
_cell.length_a   1.000
_cell.length_b   1.000
_cell.length_c   1.000
_cell.angle_alpha   90.00
_cell.angle_beta   90.00
_cell.angle_gamma   90.00
#
_symmetry.space_group_name_H-M   'P 1'
#
loop_
_entity.id
_entity.type
_entity.pdbx_description
1 polymer ?
#
loop_
_entity_poly.entity_id
_entity_poly.type
_entity_poly.pdbx_seq_one_letter_code
_entity_poly.pdbx_strand_id
1 'polypeptide(L)'
;MKLKIAVIYALSLSIFIIGCQQLNNQMKTGPDDTVSISVDDVSSDEIFYTGAVFIGDAKDQFGTDAYTLNSATITEDTLNISVSYSGGCEKHVFTLVVSEGFLESFPVQLPVSIAHDANNDTCEAYP
;
A
#
# COMPACT_ATOMS: atom_id res chain seq x y z
N MET A 1 25.88 -22.15 54.04
CA MET A 1 25.67 -21.41 52.77
C MET A 1 25.10 -22.30 51.67
N LYS A 2 24.04 -23.08 51.95
CA LYS A 2 23.27 -23.83 50.93
C LYS A 2 21.75 -23.65 51.06
N LEU A 3 21.30 -22.98 52.12
CA LEU A 3 19.89 -22.78 52.45
C LEU A 3 19.29 -21.47 51.88
N LYS A 4 20.13 -20.49 51.50
CA LYS A 4 19.65 -19.22 50.91
C LYS A 4 19.46 -19.28 49.39
N ILE A 5 20.05 -20.28 48.71
CA ILE A 5 19.99 -20.41 47.24
C ILE A 5 18.68 -21.10 46.82
N ALA A 6 18.16 -22.04 47.63
CA ALA A 6 16.91 -22.73 47.33
C ALA A 6 15.66 -21.84 47.44
N VAL A 7 15.70 -20.78 48.25
CA VAL A 7 14.56 -19.85 48.43
C VAL A 7 14.41 -18.88 47.26
N ILE A 8 15.50 -18.59 46.53
CA ILE A 8 15.48 -17.69 45.38
C ILE A 8 14.84 -18.36 44.16
N TYR A 9 15.00 -19.68 44.01
CA TYR A 9 14.38 -20.45 42.91
C TYR A 9 12.91 -20.81 43.14
N ALA A 10 12.43 -20.78 44.38
CA ALA A 10 11.02 -21.07 44.70
C ALA A 10 10.09 -19.85 44.56
N LEU A 11 10.63 -18.64 44.40
CA LEU A 11 9.85 -17.40 44.27
C LEU A 11 9.68 -16.93 42.81
N SER A 12 10.30 -17.60 41.83
CA SER A 12 10.24 -17.21 40.41
C SER A 12 9.23 -18.01 39.58
N LEU A 13 8.32 -18.77 40.21
CA LEU A 13 7.38 -19.65 39.48
C LEU A 13 5.90 -19.29 39.65
N SER A 14 5.59 -18.09 40.13
CA SER A 14 4.21 -17.66 40.28
C SER A 14 4.09 -16.16 40.06
N ILE A 15 3.55 -15.79 38.90
CA ILE A 15 2.69 -14.64 38.54
C ILE A 15 2.94 -14.28 37.06
N PHE A 16 2.33 -15.07 36.17
CA PHE A 16 1.87 -14.61 34.86
C PHE A 16 0.39 -14.99 34.80
N ILE A 17 -0.43 -14.26 35.54
CA ILE A 17 -1.88 -14.42 35.55
C ILE A 17 -2.46 -13.13 34.95
N ILE A 18 -2.98 -13.28 33.74
CA ILE A 18 -4.16 -12.61 33.18
C ILE A 18 -4.12 -11.08 33.14
N GLY A 19 -3.80 -10.56 31.96
CA GLY A 19 -4.08 -9.18 31.56
C GLY A 19 -4.70 -9.13 30.17
N CYS A 20 -5.93 -9.63 30.00
CA CYS A 20 -6.80 -9.12 28.94
C CYS A 20 -7.58 -7.95 29.55
N GLN A 21 -7.19 -6.71 29.25
CA GLN A 21 -8.10 -5.59 29.42
C GLN A 21 -9.01 -5.54 28.20
N GLN A 22 -10.31 -5.64 28.48
CA GLN A 22 -11.42 -5.51 27.56
C GLN A 22 -11.33 -4.15 26.86
N LEU A 23 -11.14 -4.13 25.54
CA LEU A 23 -11.36 -2.91 24.76
C LEU A 23 -12.84 -2.57 24.84
N ASN A 24 -13.12 -1.50 25.56
CA ASN A 24 -14.45 -0.94 25.71
C ASN A 24 -14.83 -0.23 24.40
N ASN A 25 -15.31 -0.97 23.40
CA ASN A 25 -16.00 -0.38 22.25
C ASN A 25 -17.41 0.06 22.70
N GLN A 26 -17.48 1.24 23.31
CA GLN A 26 -18.71 2.02 23.37
C GLN A 26 -18.75 2.91 22.14
N MET A 27 -19.13 2.34 21.00
CA MET A 27 -19.58 3.10 19.85
C MET A 27 -20.99 3.59 20.20
N LYS A 28 -21.08 4.78 20.80
CA LYS A 28 -22.33 5.52 20.91
C LYS A 28 -22.64 6.11 19.54
N THR A 29 -23.52 5.47 18.78
CA THR A 29 -24.11 6.07 17.58
C THR A 29 -25.16 7.09 18.02
N GLY A 30 -24.75 8.37 18.10
CA GLY A 30 -25.64 9.51 18.10
C GLY A 30 -25.79 10.07 16.67
N PRO A 31 -26.95 10.61 16.28
CA PRO A 31 -27.19 11.07 14.93
C PRO A 31 -26.69 12.51 14.73
N ASP A 32 -25.37 12.72 14.75
CA ASP A 32 -24.70 13.94 14.25
C ASP A 32 -23.17 13.72 14.19
N ASP A 33 -22.72 12.66 13.52
CA ASP A 33 -21.28 12.39 13.34
C ASP A 33 -20.80 13.01 12.03
N THR A 34 -20.56 14.31 12.04
CA THR A 34 -19.57 14.88 11.11
C THR A 34 -18.19 14.51 11.63
N VAL A 35 -17.67 13.37 11.15
CA VAL A 35 -16.29 12.97 11.40
C VAL A 35 -15.37 13.91 10.63
N SER A 36 -14.80 14.88 11.33
CA SER A 36 -13.70 15.70 10.81
C SER A 36 -12.45 14.84 10.79
N ILE A 37 -12.19 14.17 9.66
CA ILE A 37 -10.92 13.47 9.42
C ILE A 37 -9.86 14.55 9.20
N SER A 38 -8.92 14.67 10.14
CA SER A 38 -7.76 15.52 9.94
C SER A 38 -6.75 14.80 9.04
N VAL A 39 -6.06 15.53 8.18
CA VAL A 39 -5.04 14.95 7.26
C VAL A 39 -3.93 14.24 8.04
N ASP A 40 -3.79 14.55 9.33
CA ASP A 40 -2.79 14.00 10.24
C ASP A 40 -3.20 12.64 10.87
N ASP A 41 -4.45 12.19 10.68
CA ASP A 41 -4.94 10.90 11.21
C ASP A 41 -4.74 9.73 10.24
N VAL A 42 -4.21 9.97 9.04
CA VAL A 42 -3.83 8.91 8.11
C VAL A 42 -2.49 8.34 8.55
N SER A 43 -2.50 7.15 9.16
CA SER A 43 -1.26 6.47 9.54
C SER A 43 -0.41 6.27 8.29
N SER A 44 0.84 6.74 8.33
CA SER A 44 1.83 6.56 7.28
C SER A 44 2.17 5.09 6.96
N ASP A 45 1.61 4.16 7.73
CA ASP A 45 1.88 2.72 7.65
C ASP A 45 1.02 2.00 6.60
N GLU A 46 0.14 2.70 5.88
CA GLU A 46 -0.61 2.16 4.74
C GLU A 46 -0.23 2.81 3.40
N ILE A 47 1.07 3.04 3.15
CA ILE A 47 1.53 3.18 1.76
C ILE A 47 1.45 1.79 1.11
N PHE A 48 0.32 1.50 0.48
CA PHE A 48 0.18 0.33 -0.39
C PHE A 48 1.04 0.54 -1.63
N TYR A 49 2.22 -0.09 -1.66
CA TYR A 49 2.95 -0.29 -2.91
C TYR A 49 2.12 -1.22 -3.81
N THR A 50 1.25 -0.63 -4.62
CA THR A 50 0.53 -1.35 -5.68
C THR A 50 1.37 -1.29 -6.95
N GLY A 51 2.21 -2.30 -7.15
CA GLY A 51 2.91 -2.48 -8.42
C GLY A 51 4.34 -2.93 -8.36
N ALA A 52 4.83 -3.38 -9.52
CA ALA A 52 6.23 -3.71 -9.76
C ALA A 52 6.85 -2.70 -10.73
N VAL A 53 8.18 -2.63 -10.73
CA VAL A 53 8.96 -2.02 -11.83
C VAL A 53 9.61 -3.15 -12.61
N PHE A 54 9.40 -3.17 -13.92
CA PHE A 54 9.97 -4.16 -14.83
C PHE A 54 10.86 -3.48 -15.85
N ILE A 55 12.11 -3.94 -15.99
CA ILE A 55 13.05 -3.45 -16.98
C ILE A 55 13.16 -4.51 -18.08
N GLY A 56 12.72 -4.18 -19.29
CA GLY A 56 12.64 -5.15 -20.38
C GLY A 56 11.55 -4.86 -21.41
N ASP A 57 11.45 -5.73 -22.41
CA ASP A 57 10.26 -5.82 -23.25
C ASP A 57 9.17 -6.61 -22.51
N ALA A 58 8.19 -5.89 -21.96
CA ALA A 58 7.10 -6.48 -21.18
C ALA A 58 5.94 -7.01 -22.05
N LYS A 59 5.85 -6.62 -23.33
CA LYS A 59 4.66 -6.84 -24.18
C LYS A 59 3.35 -6.62 -23.37
N ASP A 60 2.43 -7.58 -23.42
CA ASP A 60 1.16 -7.58 -22.71
C ASP A 60 1.21 -8.40 -21.39
N GLN A 61 2.41 -8.68 -20.86
CA GLN A 61 2.58 -9.58 -19.69
C GLN A 61 1.91 -9.06 -18.41
N PHE A 62 1.78 -7.74 -18.26
CA PHE A 62 1.28 -7.10 -17.05
C PHE A 62 -0.10 -6.44 -17.24
N GLY A 63 -0.85 -6.91 -18.24
CA GLY A 63 -2.18 -6.41 -18.55
C GLY A 63 -2.18 -5.19 -19.48
N THR A 64 -3.32 -5.02 -20.14
CA THR A 64 -3.58 -3.94 -21.12
C THR A 64 -4.91 -3.25 -20.84
N ASP A 65 -5.41 -3.35 -19.60
CA ASP A 65 -6.70 -2.78 -19.22
C ASP A 65 -6.68 -1.26 -19.30
N ALA A 66 -7.78 -0.67 -19.76
CA ALA A 66 -7.83 0.75 -20.05
C ALA A 66 -7.65 1.61 -18.78
N TYR A 67 -6.92 2.70 -18.94
CA TYR A 67 -6.81 3.78 -17.96
C TYR A 67 -6.59 5.10 -18.71
N THR A 68 -6.84 6.21 -18.02
CA THR A 68 -6.52 7.56 -18.48
C THR A 68 -5.36 8.09 -17.66
N LEU A 69 -4.28 8.53 -18.33
CA LEU A 69 -3.19 9.25 -17.68
C LEU A 69 -3.62 10.70 -17.41
N ASN A 70 -3.75 11.09 -16.15
CA ASN A 70 -4.11 12.45 -15.75
C ASN A 70 -2.87 13.36 -15.71
N SER A 71 -1.79 12.88 -15.09
CA SER A 71 -0.53 13.61 -14.98
C SER A 71 0.65 12.66 -14.76
N ALA A 72 1.83 13.09 -15.19
CA ALA A 72 3.10 12.45 -14.88
C ALA A 72 4.13 13.56 -14.62
N THR A 73 4.66 13.62 -13.40
CA THR A 73 5.58 14.69 -12.96
C THR A 73 6.73 14.10 -12.17
N ILE A 74 7.94 14.52 -12.47
CA ILE A 74 9.12 14.18 -11.67
C ILE A 74 9.32 15.29 -10.64
N THR A 75 9.33 14.91 -9.36
CA THR A 75 9.70 15.78 -8.25
C THR A 75 10.89 15.14 -7.56
N GLU A 76 12.03 15.86 -7.54
CA GLU A 76 13.32 15.33 -7.07
C GLU A 76 13.72 14.05 -7.81
N ASP A 77 13.67 12.89 -7.16
CA ASP A 77 13.99 11.57 -7.71
C ASP A 77 12.75 10.69 -7.93
N THR A 78 11.55 11.24 -7.71
CA THR A 78 10.30 10.50 -7.70
C THR A 78 9.42 10.86 -8.90
N LEU A 79 9.11 9.87 -9.73
CA LEU A 79 8.11 9.97 -10.78
C LEU A 79 6.71 9.77 -10.16
N ASN A 80 5.96 10.85 -10.02
CA ASN A 80 4.58 10.84 -9.55
C ASN A 80 3.64 10.72 -10.76
N ILE A 81 2.75 9.74 -10.74
CA ILE A 81 1.81 9.48 -11.82
C ILE A 81 0.40 9.42 -11.25
N SER A 82 -0.51 10.17 -11.86
CA SER A 82 -1.94 10.10 -11.56
C SER A 82 -2.67 9.47 -12.73
N VAL A 83 -3.47 8.44 -12.45
CA VAL A 83 -4.31 7.75 -13.42
C VAL A 83 -5.76 7.71 -12.97
N SER A 84 -6.68 7.67 -13.92
CA SER A 84 -8.09 7.34 -13.71
C SER A 84 -8.40 6.03 -14.41
N TYR A 85 -9.13 5.13 -13.74
CA TYR A 85 -9.56 3.84 -14.30
C TYR A 85 -10.95 3.50 -13.75
N SER A 86 -11.67 2.62 -14.44
CA SER A 86 -12.95 2.08 -13.99
C SER A 86 -12.77 0.82 -13.15
N GLY A 87 -13.75 0.48 -12.31
CA GLY A 87 -13.68 -0.66 -11.40
C GLY A 87 -13.52 -0.25 -9.94
N GLY A 88 -12.91 -1.13 -9.16
CA GLY A 88 -12.66 -0.96 -7.72
C GLY A 88 -13.25 -2.06 -6.85
N CYS A 89 -13.88 -3.08 -7.46
CA CYS A 89 -14.35 -4.27 -6.76
C CYS A 89 -13.27 -5.34 -6.65
N GLU A 90 -12.36 -5.38 -7.62
CA GLU A 90 -11.16 -6.22 -7.57
C GLU A 90 -9.91 -5.38 -7.36
N LYS A 91 -8.82 -6.04 -7.00
CA LYS A 91 -7.52 -5.37 -6.87
C LYS A 91 -6.99 -5.02 -8.26
N HIS A 92 -6.72 -3.74 -8.51
CA HIS A 92 -6.03 -3.30 -9.71
C HIS A 92 -4.50 -3.31 -9.51
N VAL A 93 -3.76 -3.80 -10.50
CA VAL A 93 -2.29 -3.87 -10.47
C VAL A 93 -1.73 -2.98 -11.57
N PHE A 94 -0.86 -2.05 -11.19
CA PHE A 94 -0.11 -1.21 -12.12
C PHE A 94 1.36 -1.63 -12.12
N THR A 95 1.97 -1.75 -13.29
CA THR A 95 3.41 -2.06 -13.42
C THR A 95 4.07 -0.98 -14.25
N LEU A 96 5.14 -0.38 -13.72
CA LEU A 96 5.98 0.54 -14.50
C LEU A 96 6.93 -0.30 -15.35
N VAL A 97 6.74 -0.27 -16.67
CA VAL A 97 7.59 -0.93 -17.65
C VAL A 97 8.63 0.07 -18.14
N VAL A 98 9.89 -0.31 -18.05
CA VAL A 98 11.05 0.53 -18.37
C VAL A 98 11.77 -0.10 -19.55
N SER A 99 12.07 0.69 -20.57
CA SER A 99 12.88 0.23 -21.69
C SER A 99 14.29 -0.16 -21.23
N GLU A 100 14.88 -1.17 -21.88
CA GLU A 100 16.27 -1.59 -21.60
C GLU A 100 17.31 -0.55 -22.02
N GLY A 101 16.91 0.43 -22.85
CA GLY A 101 17.80 1.43 -23.41
C GLY A 101 17.37 2.86 -23.09
N PHE A 102 18.37 3.73 -22.98
CA PHE A 102 18.16 5.18 -23.00
C PHE A 102 18.00 5.68 -24.43
N LEU A 103 17.26 6.77 -24.61
CA LEU A 103 17.19 7.47 -25.89
C LEU A 103 18.47 8.27 -26.13
N GLU A 104 18.87 8.33 -27.40
CA GLU A 104 19.92 9.23 -27.88
C GLU A 104 19.38 10.68 -27.97
N SER A 105 19.06 11.27 -26.81
CA SER A 105 18.52 12.62 -26.68
C SER A 105 19.37 13.50 -25.76
N PHE A 106 19.13 14.82 -25.79
CA PHE A 106 19.70 15.78 -24.84
C PHE A 106 18.60 16.66 -24.23
N PRO A 107 18.31 16.57 -22.91
CA PRO A 107 18.90 15.62 -21.96
C PRO A 107 18.58 14.16 -22.30
N VAL A 108 19.35 13.23 -21.76
CA VAL A 108 19.11 11.78 -21.92
C VAL A 108 17.75 11.44 -21.32
N GLN A 109 16.97 10.62 -22.04
CA GLN A 109 15.64 10.21 -21.63
C GLN A 109 15.56 8.69 -21.51
N LEU A 110 14.78 8.20 -20.56
CA LEU A 110 14.49 6.77 -20.36
C LEU A 110 12.99 6.55 -20.66
N PRO A 111 12.63 5.83 -21.73
CA PRO A 111 11.24 5.53 -22.02
C PRO A 111 10.65 4.62 -20.95
N VAL A 112 9.49 5.01 -20.43
CA VAL A 112 8.69 4.21 -19.50
C VAL A 112 7.23 4.21 -19.93
N SER A 113 6.51 3.15 -19.61
CA SER A 113 5.05 3.04 -19.76
C SER A 113 4.44 2.40 -18.52
N ILE A 114 3.13 2.58 -18.34
CA ILE A 114 2.37 1.88 -17.31
C ILE A 114 1.55 0.78 -17.99
N ALA A 115 1.70 -0.44 -17.50
CA ALA A 115 0.77 -1.54 -17.74
C ALA A 115 -0.25 -1.63 -16.60
N HIS A 116 -1.46 -2.06 -16.92
CA HIS A 116 -2.59 -2.12 -15.99
C HIS A 116 -3.33 -3.45 -16.16
N ASP A 117 -3.50 -4.17 -15.05
CA ASP A 117 -4.30 -5.38 -14.94
C ASP A 117 -5.43 -5.13 -13.94
N ALA A 118 -6.67 -5.13 -14.44
CA ALA A 118 -7.88 -4.94 -13.66
C ALA A 118 -8.35 -6.24 -12.97
N ASN A 119 -7.64 -7.36 -13.12
CA ASN A 119 -8.02 -8.67 -12.57
C ASN A 119 -9.47 -9.07 -12.91
N ASN A 120 -9.86 -8.82 -14.17
CA ASN A 120 -11.22 -9.05 -14.66
C ASN A 120 -12.31 -8.27 -13.90
N ASP A 121 -11.99 -7.11 -13.32
CA ASP A 121 -13.00 -6.25 -12.71
C ASP A 121 -13.96 -5.73 -13.78
N THR A 122 -15.24 -6.10 -13.64
CA THR A 122 -16.33 -5.67 -14.51
C THR A 122 -17.28 -4.69 -13.83
N CYS A 123 -17.06 -4.38 -12.55
CA CYS A 123 -17.95 -3.51 -11.81
C CYS A 123 -17.69 -2.04 -12.13
N GLU A 124 -18.71 -1.18 -11.95
CA GLU A 124 -18.59 0.28 -12.13
C GLU A 124 -17.87 0.71 -13.44
N ALA A 125 -17.91 -0.14 -14.46
CA ALA A 125 -17.39 0.14 -15.77
C ALA A 125 -18.30 1.19 -16.41
N TYR A 126 -17.76 2.39 -16.66
CA TYR A 126 -18.52 3.43 -17.32
C TYR A 126 -18.90 2.93 -18.72
N PRO A 127 -20.20 2.94 -19.10
CA PRO A 127 -20.67 2.41 -20.37
C PRO A 127 -20.20 3.20 -21.59
#